data_AF-A0A2N5M276-F1
#
_entry.id   AF-A0A2N5M276-F1
#
_cell.length_a   1.000
_cell.length_b   1.000
_cell.length_c   1.000
_cell.angle_alpha   90.00
_cell.angle_beta   90.00
_cell.angle_gamma   90.00
#
_symmetry.space_group_name_H-M   'P 1'
#
loop_
_entity.id
_entity.type
_entity.pdbx_description
1 polymer ?
#
loop_
_entity_poly.entity_id
_entity_poly.type
_entity_poly.pdbx_seq_one_letter_code
_entity_poly.pdbx_strand_id
1 'polypeptide(L)'
;MRIKFWFPAALAAIPAVLIVLVYFYGNLITKMESKKIARDYLEDHYPGQPFIVTNVAYYPGEEIYIVHIISKDGSVKAHLDVRKGKVVNDGLLEYKTN
;
A
#
# COMPACT_ATOMS: atom_id res chain seq x y z
N MET A 1 -22.91 -6.94 52.10
CA MET A 1 -22.54 -7.91 51.05
C MET A 1 -22.00 -7.12 49.85
N ARG A 2 -20.68 -7.09 49.64
CA ARG A 2 -20.03 -6.28 48.58
C ARG A 2 -19.92 -7.12 47.30
N ILE A 3 -20.80 -6.87 46.34
CA ILE A 3 -20.74 -7.47 45.00
C ILE A 3 -19.62 -6.75 44.24
N LYS A 4 -18.48 -7.42 44.06
CA LYS A 4 -17.36 -6.92 43.26
C LYS A 4 -17.76 -7.01 41.77
N PHE A 5 -18.10 -5.87 41.17
CA PHE A 5 -18.30 -5.73 39.72
C PHE A 5 -16.97 -5.92 38.98
N TRP A 6 -16.62 -7.16 38.65
CA TRP A 6 -15.44 -7.52 37.84
C TRP A 6 -15.78 -7.70 36.35
N PHE A 7 -16.86 -7.09 35.86
CA PHE A 7 -17.36 -7.27 34.50
C PHE A 7 -17.33 -6.06 33.53
N PRO A 8 -16.72 -4.88 33.80
CA PRO A 8 -16.69 -3.82 32.78
C PRO A 8 -15.60 -4.01 31.70
N ALA A 9 -14.58 -4.85 31.92
CA ALA A 9 -13.45 -4.97 30.99
C ALA A 9 -13.77 -5.81 29.73
N ALA A 10 -14.60 -6.86 29.85
CA ALA A 10 -14.90 -7.76 28.74
C ALA A 10 -15.83 -7.14 27.68
N LEU A 11 -16.70 -6.21 28.08
CA LEU A 11 -17.68 -5.59 27.18
C LEU A 11 -17.06 -4.50 26.28
N ALA A 12 -15.98 -3.87 26.72
CA ALA A 12 -15.27 -2.82 25.96
C ALA A 12 -14.27 -3.39 24.92
N ALA A 13 -13.88 -4.66 25.03
CA ALA A 13 -12.94 -5.29 24.11
C ALA A 13 -13.55 -5.59 22.73
N ILE A 14 -14.85 -5.90 22.68
CA ILE A 14 -15.56 -6.28 21.45
C ILE A 14 -15.56 -5.14 20.41
N PRO A 15 -15.94 -3.88 20.75
CA PRO A 15 -15.88 -2.79 19.79
C PRO A 15 -14.45 -2.46 19.36
N ALA A 16 -13.45 -2.59 20.24
CA ALA A 16 -12.05 -2.37 19.89
C ALA A 16 -11.55 -3.39 18.85
N VAL A 17 -11.92 -4.67 18.99
CA VAL A 17 -11.57 -5.72 18.02
C VAL A 17 -12.26 -5.49 16.68
N LEU A 18 -13.53 -5.05 16.67
CA LEU A 18 -14.24 -4.73 15.44
C LEU A 18 -13.61 -3.54 14.68
N ILE A 19 -13.18 -2.50 15.40
CA ILE A 19 -12.51 -1.34 14.77
C ILE A 19 -11.19 -1.76 14.13
N VAL A 20 -10.40 -2.58 14.84
CA VAL A 20 -9.15 -3.13 14.30
C VAL A 20 -9.42 -3.98 13.06
N LEU A 21 -10.39 -4.90 13.12
CA LEU A 21 -10.75 -5.75 11.97
C LEU A 21 -11.20 -4.93 10.77
N VAL A 22 -12.04 -3.91 10.95
CA VAL A 22 -12.48 -3.01 9.87
C VAL A 22 -11.31 -2.20 9.30
N TYR A 23 -10.39 -1.74 10.15
CA TYR A 23 -9.18 -1.01 9.73
C TYR A 23 -8.26 -1.88 8.87
N PHE A 24 -8.20 -3.20 9.14
CA PHE A 24 -7.42 -4.14 8.35
C PHE A 24 -8.18 -4.69 7.12
N TYR A 25 -9.51 -4.80 7.15
CA TYR A 25 -10.28 -5.46 6.07
C TYR A 25 -10.48 -4.63 4.80
N GLY A 26 -10.39 -3.29 4.86
CA GLY A 26 -10.66 -2.42 3.71
C GLY A 26 -9.55 -2.43 2.65
N ASN A 27 -8.29 -2.51 3.04
CA ASN A 27 -7.18 -2.67 2.11
C ASN A 27 -5.98 -3.29 2.84
N LEU A 28 -5.86 -4.61 2.77
CA LEU A 28 -4.86 -5.42 3.48
C LEU A 28 -3.41 -5.18 3.05
N ILE A 29 -3.16 -4.26 2.11
CA ILE A 29 -1.81 -4.01 1.60
C ILE A 29 -1.22 -2.88 2.40
N THR A 30 -0.13 -3.17 3.09
CA THR A 30 0.64 -2.15 3.76
C THR A 30 1.44 -1.30 2.76
N LYS A 31 1.84 -0.10 3.17
CA LYS A 31 2.82 0.73 2.41
C LYS A 31 4.10 -0.04 2.08
N MET A 32 4.47 -1.02 2.89
CA MET A 32 5.65 -1.86 2.68
C MET A 32 5.40 -2.90 1.58
N GLU A 33 4.25 -3.55 1.59
CA GLU A 33 3.87 -4.50 0.54
C GLU A 33 3.67 -3.81 -0.80
N SER A 34 3.08 -2.61 -0.84
CA SER A 34 2.94 -1.88 -2.11
C SER A 34 4.28 -1.55 -2.75
N LYS A 35 5.31 -1.22 -1.95
CA LYS A 35 6.69 -1.07 -2.43
C LYS A 35 7.25 -2.38 -2.98
N LYS A 36 7.00 -3.49 -2.29
CA LYS A 36 7.47 -4.81 -2.73
C LYS A 36 6.83 -5.18 -4.06
N ILE A 37 5.50 -5.09 -4.17
CA ILE A 37 4.75 -5.36 -5.40
C ILE A 37 5.26 -4.49 -6.56
N ALA A 38 5.48 -3.20 -6.31
CA ALA A 38 6.02 -2.30 -7.32
C ALA A 38 7.44 -2.71 -7.76
N ARG A 39 8.32 -3.13 -6.84
CA ARG A 39 9.65 -3.61 -7.18
C ARG A 39 9.60 -4.91 -7.99
N ASP A 40 8.83 -5.88 -7.52
CA ASP A 40 8.69 -7.18 -8.18
C ASP A 40 8.14 -6.98 -9.61
N TYR A 41 7.18 -6.08 -9.80
CA TYR A 41 6.67 -5.70 -11.13
C TYR A 41 7.75 -5.09 -12.03
N LEU A 42 8.56 -4.17 -11.51
CA LEU A 42 9.62 -3.52 -12.29
C LEU A 42 10.74 -4.50 -12.68
N GLU A 43 11.13 -5.40 -11.78
CA GLU A 43 12.14 -6.42 -12.06
C GLU A 43 11.67 -7.39 -13.15
N ASP A 44 10.38 -7.73 -13.17
CA ASP A 44 9.75 -8.61 -14.15
C ASP A 44 9.56 -7.93 -15.51
N HIS A 45 9.06 -6.69 -15.54
CA HIS A 45 8.69 -5.99 -16.78
C HIS A 45 9.84 -5.18 -17.40
N TYR A 46 10.78 -4.71 -16.58
CA TYR A 46 11.90 -3.86 -16.99
C TYR A 46 13.23 -4.43 -16.46
N PRO A 47 13.57 -5.69 -16.81
CA PRO A 47 14.76 -6.34 -16.30
C PRO A 47 16.03 -5.56 -16.66
N GLY A 48 16.91 -5.37 -15.68
CA GLY A 48 18.17 -4.65 -15.85
C GLY A 48 18.06 -3.12 -15.79
N GLN A 49 16.86 -2.56 -15.60
CA GLN A 49 16.68 -1.14 -15.34
C GLN A 49 16.56 -0.88 -13.83
N PRO A 50 17.56 -0.27 -13.18
CA PRO A 50 17.48 0.04 -11.76
C PRO A 50 16.54 1.23 -11.52
N PHE A 51 15.49 0.99 -10.73
CA PHE A 51 14.57 2.04 -10.26
C PHE A 51 14.69 2.27 -8.76
N ILE A 52 14.38 3.48 -8.33
CA ILE A 52 14.36 3.93 -6.94
C ILE A 52 12.95 4.40 -6.64
N VAL A 53 12.35 3.84 -5.59
CA VAL A 53 11.07 4.32 -5.06
C VAL A 53 11.32 5.61 -4.27
N THR A 54 10.76 6.73 -4.74
CA THR A 54 10.96 8.05 -4.13
C THR A 54 9.84 8.38 -3.13
N ASN A 55 8.61 8.00 -3.44
CA ASN A 55 7.45 8.26 -2.59
C ASN A 55 6.40 7.15 -2.74
N VAL A 56 5.59 6.97 -1.70
CA VAL A 56 4.40 6.12 -1.75
C VAL A 56 3.26 6.87 -1.07
N ALA A 57 2.25 7.22 -1.86
CA ALA A 57 1.01 7.85 -1.41
C ALA A 57 -0.12 6.80 -1.32
N TYR A 58 -1.04 7.01 -0.39
CA TYR A 58 -2.23 6.17 -0.24
C TYR A 58 -3.48 7.00 -0.46
N TYR A 59 -4.37 6.53 -1.32
CA TYR A 59 -5.66 7.17 -1.62
C TYR A 59 -6.78 6.26 -1.09
N PRO A 60 -7.31 6.54 0.11
CA PRO A 60 -8.29 5.67 0.77
C PRO A 60 -9.58 5.51 -0.03
N GLY A 61 -10.03 6.56 -0.73
CA GLY A 61 -11.27 6.54 -1.51
C GLY A 61 -11.27 5.54 -2.66
N GLU A 62 -10.09 5.18 -3.17
CA GLU A 62 -9.92 4.24 -4.28
C GLU A 62 -9.20 2.95 -3.86
N GLU A 63 -8.79 2.86 -2.59
CA GLU A 63 -8.01 1.76 -2.03
C GLU A 63 -6.72 1.50 -2.84
N ILE A 64 -6.04 2.57 -3.24
CA ILE A 64 -4.88 2.51 -4.14
C ILE A 64 -3.63 3.13 -3.52
N TYR A 65 -2.50 2.48 -3.72
CA TYR A 65 -1.18 3.00 -3.40
C TYR A 65 -0.50 3.50 -4.68
N ILE A 66 -0.16 4.78 -4.73
CA ILE A 66 0.61 5.35 -5.83
C ILE A 66 2.08 5.33 -5.43
N VAL A 67 2.87 4.51 -6.12
CA VAL A 67 4.31 4.33 -5.89
C VAL A 67 5.07 5.13 -6.93
N HIS A 68 5.66 6.24 -6.51
CA HIS A 68 6.50 7.06 -7.38
C HIS A 68 7.89 6.47 -7.49
N ILE A 69 8.38 6.37 -8.71
CA ILE A 69 9.67 5.80 -9.06
C ILE A 69 10.48 6.73 -9.93
N ILE A 70 11.80 6.64 -9.79
CA ILE A 70 12.75 7.27 -10.68
C ILE A 70 13.79 6.23 -11.10
N SER A 71 14.17 6.20 -12.37
CA SER A 71 15.30 5.39 -12.80
C SER A 71 16.60 5.92 -12.19
N LYS A 72 17.59 5.06 -12.01
CA LYS A 72 18.86 5.45 -11.35
C LYS A 72 19.64 6.52 -12.10
N ASP A 73 19.49 6.59 -13.41
CA ASP A 73 20.04 7.63 -14.29
C ASP A 73 19.19 8.92 -14.29
N GLY A 74 18.03 8.92 -13.61
CA GLY A 74 17.14 10.07 -13.50
C GLY A 74 16.32 10.37 -14.75
N SER A 75 16.46 9.58 -15.82
CA SER A 75 15.82 9.81 -17.13
C SER A 75 14.32 9.51 -17.12
N VAL A 76 13.89 8.52 -16.33
CA VAL A 76 12.50 8.09 -16.23
C VAL A 76 11.97 8.46 -14.84
N LYS A 77 10.88 9.22 -14.81
CA LYS A 77 10.07 9.44 -13.60
C LYS A 77 8.69 8.93 -13.91
N ALA A 78 8.18 8.01 -13.09
CA ALA A 78 6.86 7.44 -13.31
C ALA A 78 6.18 7.15 -11.97
N HIS A 79 4.95 6.66 -12.04
CA HIS A 79 4.23 6.15 -10.90
C HIS A 79 3.63 4.79 -11.25
N LEU A 80 3.51 3.94 -10.23
CA LEU A 80 2.85 2.63 -10.31
C LEU A 80 1.68 2.64 -9.36
N ASP A 81 0.51 2.34 -9.88
CA ASP A 81 -0.72 2.25 -9.11
C ASP A 81 -0.89 0.82 -8.61
N VAL A 82 -0.77 0.62 -7.31
CA VAL A 82 -0.89 -0.69 -6.66
C VAL A 82 -2.24 -0.81 -5.97
N ARG A 83 -3.04 -1.80 -6.39
CA ARG A 83 -4.37 -2.07 -5.84
C ARG A 83 -4.57 -3.57 -5.70
N LYS A 84 -5.10 -4.02 -4.55
CA LYS A 84 -5.43 -5.45 -4.29
C LYS A 84 -4.31 -6.44 -4.62
N GLY A 85 -3.06 -6.07 -4.38
CA GLY A 85 -1.88 -6.93 -4.43
C GLY A 85 -1.14 -6.87 -5.77
N LYS A 86 -1.56 -6.00 -6.69
CA LYS A 86 -1.02 -5.93 -8.05
C LYS A 86 -0.90 -4.49 -8.55
N VAL A 87 -0.01 -4.28 -9.51
CA VAL A 87 0.04 -3.05 -10.30
C VAL A 87 -1.15 -3.06 -11.28
N VAL A 88 -1.95 -2.00 -11.26
CA VAL A 88 -3.13 -1.83 -12.13
C VAL A 88 -2.92 -0.77 -13.21
N ASN A 89 -1.97 0.14 -13.00
CA ASN A 89 -1.57 1.15 -13.96
C ASN A 89 -0.08 1.45 -13.79
N ASP A 90 0.62 1.58 -14.91
CA ASP A 90 2.01 2.01 -14.95
C ASP A 90 2.11 3.29 -15.80
N GLY A 91 2.49 4.39 -15.15
CA GLY A 91 2.75 5.65 -15.84
C GLY A 91 4.07 5.66 -16.63
N LEU A 92 4.70 4.50 -16.84
CA LEU A 92 6.02 4.40 -17.50
C LEU A 92 5.93 4.67 -19.00
N LEU A 93 4.79 4.37 -19.61
CA LEU A 93 4.56 4.60 -21.04
C LEU A 93 4.36 6.09 -21.38
N GLU A 94 3.88 6.91 -20.46
CA GLU A 94 3.69 8.36 -20.70
C GLU A 94 5.02 9.10 -20.92
N TYR A 95 6.13 8.58 -20.37
CA TYR A 95 7.44 9.24 -20.44
C TYR A 95 8.36 8.70 -21.54
N LYS A 96 7.97 7.62 -22.23
CA LYS A 96 8.77 7.03 -23.33
C LYS A 96 8.53 7.72 -24.68
N THR A 97 7.67 8.74 -24.73
CA THR A 97 7.18 9.40 -25.96
C THR A 97 7.85 10.74 -26.31
N ASN A 98 9.08 10.99 -25.83
CA ASN A 98 9.90 12.14 -26.27
C ASN A 98 11.27 11.68 -26.74
#